data_AF-A0A968BYU1-F1
#
_entry.id   AF-A0A968BYU1-F1
#
_cell.length_a   1.000
_cell.length_b   1.000
_cell.length_c   1.000
_cell.angle_alpha   90.00
_cell.angle_beta   90.00
_cell.angle_gamma   90.00
#
_symmetry.space_group_name_H-M   'P 1'
#
loop_
_entity.id
_entity.type
_entity.pdbx_description
1 polymer ?
#
loop_
_entity_poly.entity_id
_entity_poly.type
_entity_poly.pdbx_seq_one_letter_code
_entity_poly.pdbx_strand_id
1 'polypeptide(L)'
;MRNLLLVLVVVFGSLLTVSCGSEPAPTETLPATAATEEPFESPLNMPNPASKFCRDQGYQLEMRTDASGTTGYCVFPDGSECEEWAFYRGECGPADTTFDSPVGLPNPASQYCQEQGYELEMRTDAAGTAGYCIFPDGSECEEWAFYRGECAPGTPAP
;
A
#
# COMPACT_ATOMS: atom_id res chain seq x y z
N MET A 1 49.48 -37.71 -2.47
CA MET A 1 49.62 -38.97 -3.24
C MET A 1 48.20 -39.38 -3.61
N ARG A 2 47.65 -38.89 -4.72
CA ARG A 2 47.81 -39.35 -6.11
C ARG A 2 47.10 -40.69 -6.35
N ASN A 3 46.06 -40.63 -7.20
CA ASN A 3 45.59 -41.58 -8.22
C ASN A 3 44.11 -41.23 -8.47
N LEU A 4 43.66 -40.49 -9.49
CA LEU A 4 43.98 -40.33 -10.92
C LEU A 4 43.83 -41.63 -11.74
N LEU A 5 43.01 -41.52 -12.80
CA LEU A 5 42.71 -42.42 -13.94
C LEU A 5 41.66 -43.52 -13.71
N LEU A 6 40.77 -43.89 -14.64
CA LEU A 6 40.27 -43.39 -15.94
C LEU A 6 39.10 -44.32 -16.33
N VAL A 7 38.00 -43.74 -16.85
CA VAL A 7 37.22 -44.14 -18.05
C VAL A 7 36.78 -45.61 -18.24
N LEU A 8 35.46 -45.83 -18.39
CA LEU A 8 34.90 -46.49 -19.58
C LEU A 8 33.38 -46.29 -19.70
N VAL A 9 33.00 -45.56 -20.75
CA VAL A 9 31.65 -45.47 -21.31
C VAL A 9 31.24 -46.83 -21.86
N VAL A 10 30.12 -47.39 -21.40
CA VAL A 10 29.37 -48.38 -22.19
C VAL A 10 27.88 -48.09 -22.04
N VAL A 11 27.36 -47.35 -23.02
CA VAL A 11 25.95 -47.29 -23.37
C VAL A 11 25.57 -48.65 -23.95
N PHE A 12 24.63 -49.36 -23.34
CA PHE A 12 23.87 -50.40 -24.03
C PHE A 12 22.39 -50.22 -23.71
N GLY A 13 21.65 -49.86 -24.75
CA GLY A 13 20.21 -49.71 -24.71
C GLY A 13 19.52 -51.03 -24.43
N SER A 14 18.39 -50.94 -23.76
CA SER A 14 17.35 -51.96 -23.80
C SER A 14 16.02 -51.24 -23.84
N LEU A 15 15.55 -51.08 -25.07
CA LEU A 15 14.16 -50.86 -25.44
C LEU A 15 13.31 -51.91 -24.71
N LEU A 16 12.55 -51.48 -23.71
CA LEU A 16 11.40 -52.23 -23.21
C LEU A 16 10.18 -51.34 -23.41
N THR A 17 9.48 -51.62 -24.50
CA THR A 17 8.17 -51.07 -24.84
C THR A 17 7.18 -51.52 -23.77
N VAL A 18 6.88 -50.64 -22.81
CA VAL A 18 5.70 -50.80 -21.96
C VAL A 18 4.49 -50.42 -22.79
N SER A 19 3.74 -51.46 -23.14
CA SER A 19 2.47 -51.44 -23.84
C SER A 19 1.43 -50.61 -23.07
N CYS A 20 0.61 -49.92 -23.85
CA CYS A 20 -0.51 -49.08 -23.43
C CYS A 20 -1.51 -49.87 -22.56
N GLY A 21 -1.87 -49.30 -21.42
CA GLY A 21 -3.06 -49.65 -20.64
C GLY A 21 -3.77 -48.35 -20.27
N SER A 22 -4.65 -47.87 -21.14
CA SER A 22 -5.59 -46.80 -20.79
C SER A 22 -6.66 -47.40 -19.89
N GLU A 23 -6.46 -47.34 -18.58
CA GLU A 23 -7.52 -47.60 -17.61
C GLU A 23 -8.52 -46.43 -17.69
N PRO A 24 -9.81 -46.66 -18.02
CA PRO A 24 -10.78 -45.59 -17.97
C PRO A 24 -10.95 -45.18 -16.51
N ALA A 25 -10.70 -43.90 -16.22
CA ALA A 25 -10.98 -43.33 -14.91
C ALA A 25 -12.45 -43.62 -14.52
N PRO A 26 -12.72 -44.04 -13.27
CA PRO A 26 -14.09 -44.11 -12.81
C PRO A 26 -14.68 -42.70 -12.94
N THR A 27 -15.75 -42.59 -13.72
CA THR A 27 -16.56 -41.38 -13.77
C THR A 27 -17.29 -41.30 -12.43
N GLU A 28 -16.62 -40.74 -11.42
CA GLU A 28 -17.30 -40.28 -10.21
C GLU A 28 -18.21 -39.13 -10.64
N THR A 29 -19.48 -39.48 -10.84
CA THR A 29 -20.56 -38.51 -10.91
C THR A 29 -20.72 -37.96 -9.50
N LEU A 30 -19.92 -36.95 -9.16
CA LEU A 30 -20.12 -36.18 -7.95
C LEU A 30 -21.52 -35.54 -8.07
N PRO A 31 -22.45 -35.78 -7.13
CA PRO A 31 -23.66 -35.00 -7.10
C PRO A 31 -23.24 -33.53 -6.93
N ALA A 32 -23.70 -32.68 -7.85
CA ALA A 32 -23.67 -31.24 -7.68
C ALA A 32 -24.56 -30.92 -6.47
N THR A 33 -23.98 -31.05 -5.28
CA THR A 33 -24.54 -30.51 -4.06
C THR A 33 -24.47 -29.01 -4.26
N ALA A 34 -25.63 -28.43 -4.54
CA ALA A 34 -25.82 -26.99 -4.54
C ALA A 34 -25.14 -26.45 -3.29
N ALA A 35 -24.14 -25.59 -3.49
CA ALA A 35 -23.56 -24.83 -2.40
C ALA A 35 -24.72 -24.09 -1.74
N THR A 36 -25.14 -24.63 -0.60
CA THR A 36 -25.96 -23.87 0.34
C THR A 36 -25.03 -22.75 0.77
N GLU A 37 -25.30 -21.54 0.28
CA GLU A 37 -24.69 -20.34 0.81
C GLU A 37 -25.18 -20.23 2.26
N GLU A 38 -24.43 -20.84 3.17
CA GLU A 38 -24.55 -20.59 4.60
C GLU A 38 -24.50 -19.07 4.77
N PRO A 39 -25.52 -18.43 5.37
CA PRO A 39 -25.49 -17.00 5.62
C PRO A 39 -24.24 -16.71 6.43
N PHE A 40 -23.28 -15.98 5.83
CA PHE A 40 -22.17 -15.45 6.58
C PHE A 40 -22.76 -14.39 7.51
N GLU A 41 -23.11 -14.81 8.73
CA GLU A 41 -23.47 -13.89 9.80
C GLU A 41 -22.25 -13.05 10.09
N SER A 42 -22.14 -11.94 9.34
CA SER A 42 -21.27 -10.85 9.67
C SER A 42 -21.59 -10.49 11.12
N PRO A 43 -20.60 -10.36 12.03
CA PRO A 43 -20.87 -9.87 13.36
C PRO A 43 -21.43 -8.43 13.21
N LEU A 44 -22.76 -8.31 13.15
CA LEU A 44 -23.52 -7.09 12.87
C LEU A 44 -23.30 -5.99 13.92
N ASN A 45 -22.44 -6.25 14.91
CA ASN A 45 -22.20 -5.40 16.05
C ASN A 45 -20.81 -4.72 16.03
N MET A 46 -20.00 -4.90 14.98
CA MET A 46 -18.81 -4.06 14.77
C MET A 46 -19.16 -2.89 13.84
N PRO A 47 -19.10 -1.64 14.30
CA PRO A 47 -19.33 -0.50 13.43
C PRO A 47 -18.28 -0.45 12.32
N ASN A 48 -18.68 -0.03 11.13
CA ASN A 48 -17.75 0.22 10.04
C ASN A 48 -16.72 1.28 10.48
N PRO A 49 -15.40 0.97 10.50
CA PRO A 49 -14.35 1.89 10.94
C PRO A 49 -14.33 3.20 10.14
N ALA A 50 -14.54 3.15 8.83
CA ALA A 50 -14.56 4.32 7.97
C ALA A 50 -15.78 5.22 8.28
N SER A 51 -16.96 4.61 8.41
CA SER A 51 -18.17 5.31 8.85
C SER A 51 -18.02 5.96 10.22
N LYS A 52 -17.36 5.26 11.16
CA LYS A 52 -17.08 5.78 12.50
C LYS A 52 -16.12 6.97 12.43
N PHE A 53 -15.01 6.83 11.72
CA PHE A 53 -14.03 7.88 11.54
C PHE A 53 -14.68 9.14 10.96
N CYS A 54 -15.48 9.00 9.90
CA CYS A 54 -16.25 10.10 9.31
C CYS A 54 -17.03 10.92 10.34
N ARG A 55 -17.81 10.23 11.18
CA ARG A 55 -18.65 10.85 12.22
C ARG A 55 -17.83 11.40 13.38
N ASP A 56 -16.76 10.71 13.78
CA ASP A 56 -15.86 11.14 14.85
C ASP A 56 -15.13 12.44 14.49
N GLN A 57 -14.88 12.69 13.20
CA GLN A 57 -14.36 13.96 12.68
C GLN A 57 -15.42 15.07 12.60
N GLY A 58 -16.68 14.77 12.94
CA GLY A 58 -17.78 15.73 12.93
C GLY A 58 -18.44 15.92 11.56
N TYR A 59 -18.15 15.06 10.58
CA TYR A 59 -18.72 15.13 9.24
C TYR A 59 -19.99 14.30 9.08
N GLN A 60 -20.80 14.64 8.09
CA GLN A 60 -22.04 13.93 7.79
C GLN A 60 -21.73 12.68 6.95
N LEU A 61 -22.15 11.50 7.44
CA LEU A 61 -22.07 10.27 6.65
C LEU A 61 -23.37 10.04 5.87
N GLU A 62 -23.27 9.89 4.55
CA GLU A 62 -24.36 9.51 3.66
C GLU A 62 -24.12 8.13 3.07
N MET A 63 -25.12 7.23 3.19
CA MET A 63 -25.08 5.93 2.53
C MET A 63 -25.85 6.01 1.21
N ARG A 64 -25.21 5.61 0.11
CA ARG A 64 -25.80 5.59 -1.23
C ARG A 64 -25.85 4.16 -1.73
N THR A 65 -27.02 3.71 -2.17
CA THR A 65 -27.22 2.34 -2.67
C THR A 65 -27.55 2.37 -4.15
N ASP A 66 -26.81 1.59 -4.93
CA ASP A 66 -27.08 1.34 -6.34
C ASP A 66 -27.01 -0.16 -6.67
N ALA A 67 -27.03 -0.52 -7.95
CA ALA A 67 -27.00 -1.91 -8.41
C ALA A 67 -25.73 -2.68 -7.99
N SER A 68 -24.67 -1.96 -7.62
CA SER A 68 -23.34 -2.48 -7.24
C SER A 68 -23.21 -2.67 -5.73
N GLY A 69 -24.14 -2.15 -4.92
CA GLY A 69 -24.11 -2.24 -3.47
C GLY A 69 -24.36 -0.91 -2.78
N THR A 70 -23.93 -0.81 -1.52
CA THR A 70 -24.05 0.41 -0.71
C THR A 70 -22.66 0.99 -0.42
N THR A 71 -22.48 2.26 -0.72
CA THR A 71 -21.23 3.01 -0.54
C THR A 71 -21.46 4.17 0.41
N GLY A 72 -20.56 4.39 1.37
CA GLY A 72 -20.60 5.52 2.28
C GLY A 72 -19.81 6.71 1.73
N TYR A 73 -20.34 7.91 1.91
CA TYR A 73 -19.68 9.18 1.58
C TYR A 73 -19.68 10.10 2.80
N CYS A 74 -18.52 10.67 3.11
CA CYS A 74 -18.39 11.78 4.04
C CYS A 74 -18.66 13.09 3.30
N VAL A 75 -19.64 13.84 3.79
CA VAL A 75 -20.01 15.17 3.30
C VAL A 75 -19.47 16.21 4.27
N PHE A 76 -18.69 17.15 3.74
CA PHE A 76 -17.96 18.15 4.50
C PHE A 76 -18.70 19.51 4.55
N PRO A 77 -18.36 20.40 5.50
CA PRO A 77 -19.01 21.71 5.63
C PRO A 77 -18.84 22.63 4.43
N ASP A 78 -17.76 22.46 3.66
CA ASP A 78 -17.51 23.18 2.40
C ASP A 78 -18.34 22.64 1.22
N GLY A 79 -19.14 21.58 1.46
CA GLY A 79 -19.98 20.92 0.47
C GLY A 79 -19.24 19.91 -0.41
N SER A 80 -17.93 19.73 -0.24
CA SER A 80 -17.20 18.64 -0.89
C SER A 80 -17.53 17.30 -0.24
N GLU A 81 -17.29 16.21 -0.97
CA GLU A 81 -17.56 14.85 -0.50
C GLU A 81 -16.42 13.90 -0.87
N CYS A 82 -16.22 12.88 -0.03
CA CYS A 82 -15.20 11.86 -0.21
C CYS A 82 -15.79 10.52 0.22
N GLU A 83 -15.50 9.45 -0.54
CA GLU A 83 -15.91 8.10 -0.16
C GLU A 83 -15.29 7.74 1.20
N GLU A 84 -16.04 7.06 2.08
CA GLU A 84 -15.67 6.93 3.50
C GLU A 84 -14.32 6.24 3.72
N TRP A 85 -13.96 5.25 2.89
CA TRP A 85 -12.67 4.57 2.99
C TRP A 85 -11.53 5.38 2.38
N ALA A 86 -11.78 6.12 1.31
CA ALA A 86 -10.84 7.09 0.76
C ALA A 86 -10.52 8.19 1.80
N PHE A 87 -11.54 8.68 2.51
CA PHE A 87 -11.36 9.64 3.61
C PHE A 87 -10.57 9.02 4.76
N TYR A 88 -10.91 7.80 5.19
CA TYR A 88 -10.22 7.07 6.24
C TYR A 88 -8.72 6.85 5.93
N ARG A 89 -8.36 6.67 4.65
CA ARG A 89 -6.97 6.50 4.20
C ARG A 89 -6.26 7.82 3.88
N GLY A 90 -6.93 8.96 4.02
CA GLY A 90 -6.35 10.28 3.70
C GLY A 90 -6.14 10.52 2.21
N GLU A 91 -6.90 9.85 1.35
CA GLU A 91 -6.83 10.01 -0.12
C GLU A 91 -7.61 11.25 -0.60
N CYS A 92 -8.61 11.68 0.17
CA CYS A 92 -9.33 12.94 -0.02
C CYS A 92 -9.93 13.45 1.29
N GLY A 93 -10.31 14.73 1.35
CA GLY A 93 -11.09 15.35 2.42
C GLY A 93 -11.39 16.83 2.15
N PRO A 94 -11.91 17.58 3.14
CA PRO A 94 -12.25 18.98 2.95
C PRO A 94 -11.03 19.81 2.59
N ALA A 95 -11.24 20.87 1.81
CA ALA A 95 -10.15 21.71 1.31
C ALA A 95 -9.34 22.38 2.44
N ASP A 96 -9.97 22.59 3.60
CA ASP A 96 -9.35 23.19 4.79
C ASP A 96 -8.74 22.16 5.77
N THR A 97 -8.93 20.85 5.53
CA THR A 97 -8.15 19.84 6.27
C THR A 97 -6.85 19.57 5.55
N THR A 98 -5.79 20.21 6.03
CA THR A 98 -4.48 19.58 6.02
C THR A 98 -4.64 18.23 6.69
N PHE A 99 -4.62 17.14 5.92
CA PHE A 99 -4.52 15.80 6.46
C PHE A 99 -3.22 15.72 7.23
N ASP A 100 -3.32 15.89 8.55
CA ASP A 100 -2.32 15.36 9.43
C ASP A 100 -2.32 13.84 9.22
N SER A 101 -1.40 13.41 8.34
CA SER A 101 -0.75 12.10 8.45
C SER A 101 -0.57 11.79 9.93
N PRO A 102 -0.87 10.54 10.38
CA PRO A 102 -1.09 10.20 11.78
C PRO A 102 -0.32 11.11 12.73
N VAL A 103 -1.02 12.09 13.33
CA VAL A 103 -0.42 13.04 14.28
C VAL A 103 0.33 12.22 15.31
N GLY A 104 1.67 12.26 15.26
CA GLY A 104 2.50 11.58 16.26
C GLY A 104 3.75 10.87 15.74
N LEU A 105 3.93 10.65 14.43
CA LEU A 105 5.22 10.20 13.90
C LEU A 105 5.92 11.36 13.17
N PRO A 106 7.04 11.89 13.71
CA PRO A 106 7.79 12.91 13.00
C PRO A 106 8.33 12.34 11.70
N ASN A 107 8.25 13.12 10.62
CA ASN A 107 8.92 12.77 9.37
C ASN A 107 10.44 12.68 9.64
N PRO A 108 11.08 11.52 9.39
CA PRO A 108 12.49 11.31 9.73
C PRO A 108 13.42 12.26 8.97
N ALA A 109 13.09 12.65 7.73
CA ALA A 109 13.87 13.61 6.96
C ALA A 109 13.75 15.02 7.55
N SER A 110 12.53 15.44 7.87
CA SER A 110 12.26 16.70 8.59
C SER A 110 12.98 16.76 9.93
N GLN A 111 12.97 15.65 10.68
CA GLN A 111 13.64 15.58 11.99
C GLN A 111 15.16 15.65 11.83
N TYR A 112 15.71 14.86 10.90
CA TYR A 112 17.14 14.87 10.62
C TYR A 112 17.63 16.29 10.25
N CYS A 113 16.88 17.00 9.41
CA CYS A 113 17.16 18.40 9.08
C CYS A 113 17.35 19.29 10.32
N GLN A 114 16.38 19.24 11.22
CA GLN A 114 16.36 20.03 12.46
C GLN A 114 17.41 19.55 13.47
N GLU A 115 17.67 18.24 13.56
CA GLU A 115 18.71 17.66 14.42
C GLU A 115 20.12 18.05 13.96
N GLN A 116 20.33 18.28 12.65
CA GLN A 116 21.57 18.86 12.13
C GLN A 116 21.69 20.38 12.39
N GLY A 117 20.65 21.00 12.95
CA GLY A 117 20.61 22.43 13.27
C GLY A 117 20.26 23.32 12.09
N TYR A 118 19.64 22.77 11.04
CA TYR A 118 19.18 23.52 9.88
C TYR A 118 17.71 23.90 10.00
N GLU A 119 17.33 24.97 9.29
CA GLU A 119 15.94 25.40 9.23
C GLU A 119 15.18 24.51 8.24
N LEU A 120 14.01 24.02 8.64
CA LEU A 120 13.10 23.26 7.78
C LEU A 120 12.01 24.18 7.27
N GLU A 121 11.90 24.31 5.96
CA GLU A 121 10.83 25.05 5.27
C GLU A 121 9.91 24.07 4.53
N MET A 122 8.60 24.09 4.82
CA MET A 122 7.61 23.31 4.08
C MET A 122 7.08 24.15 2.92
N ARG A 123 7.15 23.62 1.70
CA ARG A 123 6.64 24.26 0.48
C ARG A 123 5.55 23.40 -0.14
N THR A 124 4.46 24.04 -0.56
CA THR A 124 3.31 23.37 -1.18
C THR A 124 3.10 23.89 -2.59
N ASP A 125 2.96 22.98 -3.55
CA ASP A 125 2.62 23.26 -4.95
C ASP A 125 1.54 22.30 -5.47
N ALA A 126 1.32 22.29 -6.79
CA ALA A 126 0.31 21.44 -7.43
C ALA A 126 0.65 19.93 -7.35
N ALA A 127 1.90 19.55 -7.06
CA ALA A 127 2.36 18.18 -6.92
C ALA A 127 2.31 17.68 -5.45
N GLY A 128 2.21 18.60 -4.47
CA GLY A 128 2.05 18.26 -3.06
C GLY A 128 2.82 19.19 -2.14
N THR A 129 3.11 18.71 -0.94
CA THR A 129 3.95 19.43 0.04
C THR A 129 5.29 18.71 0.20
N ALA A 130 6.40 19.45 0.13
CA ALA A 130 7.76 18.97 0.31
C ALA A 130 8.52 19.84 1.33
N GLY A 131 9.41 19.21 2.12
CA GLY A 131 10.29 19.92 3.04
C GLY A 131 11.64 20.26 2.42
N TYR A 132 12.20 21.41 2.76
CA TYR A 132 13.52 21.86 2.34
C TYR A 132 14.35 22.24 3.56
N CYS A 133 15.57 21.71 3.63
CA CYS A 133 16.60 22.13 4.58
C CYS A 133 17.31 23.37 4.06
N ILE A 134 17.24 24.46 4.82
CA ILE A 134 17.92 25.71 4.54
C ILE A 134 19.22 25.75 5.36
N PHE A 135 20.35 25.84 4.67
CA PHE A 135 21.67 25.81 5.28
C PHE A 135 22.18 27.23 5.59
N PRO A 136 23.15 27.39 6.53
CA PRO A 136 23.65 28.71 6.93
C PRO A 136 24.35 29.51 5.83
N ASP A 137 24.82 28.84 4.76
CA ASP A 137 25.41 29.47 3.58
C ASP A 137 24.36 29.91 2.54
N GLY A 138 23.07 29.67 2.83
CA GLY A 138 21.94 29.98 1.95
C GLY A 138 21.70 28.94 0.86
N SER A 139 22.50 27.87 0.79
CA SER A 139 22.14 26.71 -0.03
C SER A 139 20.95 25.97 0.60
N GLU A 140 20.17 25.29 -0.24
CA GLU A 140 19.02 24.53 0.21
C GLU A 140 19.03 23.13 -0.41
N CYS A 141 18.41 22.19 0.28
CA CYS A 141 18.17 20.88 -0.28
C CYS A 141 16.84 20.30 0.19
N GLU A 142 16.14 19.59 -0.70
CA GLU A 142 14.95 18.82 -0.34
C GLU A 142 15.29 17.82 0.79
N GLU A 143 14.42 17.72 1.79
CA GLU A 143 14.72 17.06 3.07
C GLU A 143 15.11 15.58 2.90
N TRP A 144 14.49 14.86 1.96
CA TRP A 144 14.79 13.46 1.71
C TRP A 144 16.09 13.28 0.93
N ALA A 145 16.39 14.16 -0.03
CA ALA A 145 17.68 14.21 -0.69
C ALA A 145 18.82 14.47 0.32
N PHE A 146 18.60 15.38 1.28
CA PHE A 146 19.55 15.60 2.36
C PHE A 146 19.70 14.39 3.28
N TYR A 147 18.58 13.79 3.70
CA TYR A 147 18.57 12.57 4.52
C TYR A 147 19.33 11.40 3.89
N ARG A 148 19.25 11.26 2.55
CA ARG A 148 19.98 10.23 1.78
C ARG A 148 21.41 10.62 1.40
N GLY A 149 21.86 11.84 1.71
CA GLY A 149 23.19 12.33 1.37
C GLY A 149 23.39 12.63 -0.12
N GLU A 150 22.31 12.88 -0.85
CA GLU A 150 22.34 13.26 -2.28
C GLU A 150 22.78 14.72 -2.48
N CYS A 151 22.78 15.49 -1.39
CA CYS A 151 23.20 16.88 -1.32
C CYS A 151 23.75 17.19 0.09
N ALA A 152 24.42 18.32 0.22
CA ALA A 152 24.98 18.82 1.49
C ALA A 152 25.12 20.35 1.44
N PRO A 153 25.28 21.02 2.59
CA PRO A 153 25.66 22.44 2.63
C PRO A 153 26.82 22.74 1.69
N GLY A 154 26.70 23.82 0.91
CA GLY A 154 27.69 24.24 -0.07
C GLY A 154 27.59 23.53 -1.42
N THR A 155 26.63 22.60 -1.58
CA THR A 155 26.30 22.01 -2.88
C THR A 155 25.17 22.84 -3.49
N PRO A 156 25.30 23.34 -4.74
CA PRO A 156 24.18 23.97 -5.44
C PRO A 156 23.02 22.97 -5.55
N ALA A 157 21.78 23.43 -5.38
CA ALA A 157 20.61 22.62 -5.66
C ALA A 157 20.70 22.06 -7.10
N PRO A 158 20.40 20.77 -7.32
CA PRO A 158 20.40 20.19 -8.67
C PRO A 158 19.38 20.85 -9.60
#